data_AF-A0A7N2R2F8-F1
#
_entry.id   AF-A0A7N2R2F8-F1
#
_cell.length_a   1.000
_cell.length_b   1.000
_cell.length_c   1.000
_cell.angle_alpha   90.00
_cell.angle_beta   90.00
_cell.angle_gamma   90.00
#
_symmetry.space_group_name_H-M   'P 1'
#
loop_
_entity.id
_entity.type
_entity.pdbx_description
1 polymer ?
#
loop_
_entity_poly.entity_id
_entity_poly.type
_entity_poly.pdbx_seq_one_letter_code
_entity_poly.pdbx_strand_id
1 'polypeptide(L)'
;MFTVGYLGYNWWIAGLIFCVGRALLVDLCNGFSCDMQQVGNVDPGPTVGTQLTRQPVHRSTLLWETPAGQVVPGVLNCRRRSCKLPEHGLDPRIARYINEAGFEGLFKVPNMEVDHALITALVERWRPETHTFHLPHGEMSITLQDIEVMLGVPVDGLPITGAVKIEWPTLCLELLGHRPPDPIPHPHENTSILAGARLRFTWLDALFSGPLAADATDEVVQQHARYHILDRLGTILFMDKSADRVSVLPLQFLNPISNAKRYSWGSGALAWLYRHLCKASESKAKQIGGAVMLVQLWAYSRFPLICPVMRLPLPPVEAGPFANRYVI
;
A
#
# COMPACT_ATOMS: atom_id res chain seq x y z
N MET A 1 49.13 9.54 -21.21
CA MET A 1 48.77 8.84 -22.46
C MET A 1 48.80 7.35 -22.17
N PHE A 2 47.75 6.62 -22.57
CA PHE A 2 47.48 5.19 -22.41
C PHE A 2 46.84 4.69 -21.09
N THR A 3 45.50 4.71 -21.15
CA THR A 3 44.52 3.63 -20.87
C THR A 3 44.97 2.37 -20.13
N VAL A 4 44.27 2.08 -19.02
CA VAL A 4 44.06 0.72 -18.49
C VAL A 4 42.54 0.48 -18.46
N GLY A 5 42.11 -0.61 -19.09
CA GLY A 5 40.72 -0.88 -19.44
C GLY A 5 39.83 -1.29 -18.25
N TYR A 6 38.61 -0.76 -18.26
CA TYR A 6 37.48 -1.26 -17.48
C TYR A 6 36.60 -2.12 -18.40
N LEU A 7 36.78 -3.44 -18.32
CA LEU A 7 35.78 -4.42 -18.76
C LEU A 7 35.31 -5.13 -17.50
N GLY A 8 34.06 -4.90 -17.09
CA GLY A 8 33.53 -5.59 -15.91
C GLY A 8 32.26 -5.05 -15.26
N TYR A 9 31.43 -4.25 -15.92
CA TYR A 9 30.15 -3.82 -15.36
C TYR A 9 29.14 -3.63 -16.49
N ASN A 10 28.12 -4.52 -16.58
CA ASN A 10 26.78 -4.26 -17.19
C ASN A 10 25.89 -5.50 -17.46
N TRP A 11 26.10 -6.64 -16.80
CA TRP A 11 25.23 -7.82 -17.03
C TRP A 11 24.04 -7.92 -16.05
N TRP A 12 24.14 -7.33 -14.85
CA TRP A 12 23.11 -7.43 -13.80
C TRP A 12 21.97 -6.41 -13.96
N ILE A 13 22.29 -5.25 -14.55
CA ILE A 13 21.33 -4.18 -14.85
C ILE A 13 20.33 -4.66 -15.91
N ALA A 14 20.80 -5.41 -16.92
CA ALA A 14 19.93 -6.01 -17.92
C ALA A 14 18.91 -6.96 -17.29
N GLY A 15 19.25 -7.74 -16.25
CA GLY A 15 18.31 -8.68 -15.62
C GLY A 15 17.16 -8.03 -14.84
N LEU A 16 17.38 -6.89 -14.18
CA LEU A 16 16.28 -6.15 -13.53
C LEU A 16 15.55 -5.25 -14.53
N ILE A 17 16.26 -4.62 -15.46
CA ILE A 17 15.67 -3.75 -16.50
C ILE A 17 14.90 -4.55 -17.56
N PHE A 18 15.33 -5.76 -17.98
CA PHE A 18 14.55 -6.65 -18.86
C PHE A 18 13.25 -7.12 -18.21
N CYS A 19 13.22 -7.10 -16.88
CA CYS A 19 12.19 -7.77 -16.09
C CYS A 19 11.26 -6.76 -15.39
N VAL A 20 11.66 -5.48 -15.33
CA VAL A 20 10.83 -4.29 -15.06
C VAL A 20 10.40 -3.63 -16.38
N GLY A 21 11.13 -3.85 -17.46
CA GLY A 21 10.88 -3.34 -18.81
C GLY A 21 10.54 -4.44 -19.81
N ARG A 22 9.28 -4.88 -19.81
CA ARG A 22 8.56 -5.10 -21.09
C ARG A 22 7.54 -3.99 -21.38
N ALA A 23 7.29 -3.10 -20.42
CA ALA A 23 6.39 -1.95 -20.55
C ALA A 23 7.11 -0.58 -20.45
N LEU A 24 8.36 -0.54 -19.98
CA LEU A 24 9.13 0.71 -19.75
C LEU A 24 10.21 0.97 -20.81
N LEU A 25 10.24 0.20 -21.89
CA LEU A 25 11.36 0.17 -22.84
C LEU A 25 11.22 1.10 -24.06
N VAL A 26 10.21 1.99 -24.09
CA VAL A 26 10.07 2.95 -25.20
C VAL A 26 10.62 4.34 -24.88
N ASP A 27 10.61 4.78 -23.60
CA ASP A 27 11.07 6.15 -23.26
C ASP A 27 12.52 6.24 -22.75
N LEU A 28 13.12 5.13 -22.29
CA LEU A 28 14.52 5.13 -21.79
C LEU A 28 15.58 4.82 -22.87
N CYS A 29 15.16 4.41 -24.08
CA CYS A 29 16.08 3.93 -25.12
C CYS A 29 16.52 4.97 -26.17
N ASN A 30 16.24 6.26 -26.00
CA ASN A 30 16.76 7.29 -26.91
C ASN A 30 18.24 7.69 -26.64
N GLY A 31 18.94 7.03 -25.71
CA GLY A 31 20.27 7.44 -25.26
C GLY A 31 21.44 6.47 -25.49
N PHE A 32 21.21 5.18 -25.73
CA PHE A 32 22.31 4.20 -25.83
C PHE A 32 22.05 3.15 -26.92
N SER A 33 22.77 3.28 -28.03
CA SER A 33 22.91 2.21 -29.01
C SER A 33 23.88 1.16 -28.46
N CYS A 34 23.38 -0.03 -28.13
CA CYS A 34 24.23 -1.18 -27.81
C CYS A 34 23.61 -2.46 -28.36
N ASP A 35 24.41 -3.22 -29.10
CA ASP A 35 24.02 -4.40 -29.89
C ASP A 35 23.29 -5.47 -29.07
N MET A 36 22.06 -5.79 -29.49
CA MET A 36 21.07 -6.65 -28.83
C MET A 36 21.24 -8.17 -29.07
N GLN A 37 22.43 -8.66 -29.47
CA GLN A 37 22.60 -10.06 -29.92
C GLN A 37 23.36 -11.01 -28.98
N GLN A 38 23.78 -10.60 -27.78
CA GLN A 38 24.60 -11.45 -26.87
C GLN A 38 24.05 -11.69 -25.45
N VAL A 39 22.75 -11.53 -25.19
CA VAL A 39 22.17 -11.93 -23.90
C VAL A 39 21.62 -13.34 -24.00
N GLY A 40 22.43 -14.32 -23.60
CA GLY A 40 22.00 -15.71 -23.43
C GLY A 40 20.82 -15.82 -22.46
N ASN A 41 19.94 -16.78 -22.73
CA ASN A 41 18.67 -17.09 -22.07
C ASN A 41 18.70 -16.88 -20.54
N VAL A 42 18.26 -15.71 -20.06
CA VAL A 42 18.01 -15.45 -18.64
C VAL A 42 16.70 -16.14 -18.31
N ASP A 43 16.75 -17.24 -17.57
CA ASP A 43 15.54 -17.86 -17.01
C ASP A 43 14.92 -16.90 -15.99
N PRO A 44 13.73 -16.33 -16.25
CA PRO A 44 13.07 -15.44 -15.30
C PRO A 44 12.43 -16.21 -14.12
N GLY A 45 12.46 -17.55 -14.14
CA GLY A 45 11.96 -18.44 -13.11
C GLY A 45 13.03 -18.86 -12.09
N PRO A 46 12.63 -19.50 -10.98
CA PRO A 46 13.59 -20.07 -10.04
C PRO A 46 14.31 -21.27 -10.65
N THR A 47 15.56 -21.47 -10.24
CA THR A 47 16.40 -22.60 -10.67
C THR A 47 15.80 -23.97 -10.32
N VAL A 48 14.89 -24.03 -9.33
CA VAL A 48 14.22 -25.26 -8.89
C VAL A 48 12.69 -25.05 -8.94
N GLY A 49 12.06 -25.50 -10.03
CA GLY A 49 10.61 -25.34 -10.24
C GLY A 49 9.71 -26.24 -9.39
N THR A 50 10.25 -27.33 -8.81
CA THR A 50 9.46 -28.33 -8.05
C THR A 50 8.89 -27.79 -6.73
N GLN A 51 9.45 -26.69 -6.22
CA GLN A 51 8.98 -26.03 -5.00
C GLN A 51 7.81 -25.07 -5.25
N LEU A 52 7.56 -24.69 -6.51
CA LEU A 52 6.48 -23.76 -6.86
C LEU A 52 5.17 -24.48 -7.18
N THR A 53 4.58 -25.08 -6.15
CA THR A 53 3.35 -25.88 -6.27
C THR A 53 2.16 -25.12 -6.88
N ARG A 54 2.12 -23.79 -6.78
CA ARG A 54 1.05 -22.93 -7.30
C ARG A 54 1.40 -22.26 -8.62
N GLN A 55 2.56 -22.56 -9.21
CA GLN A 55 2.97 -21.93 -10.47
C GLN A 55 1.93 -22.04 -11.59
N PRO A 56 1.25 -23.17 -11.85
CA PRO A 56 0.28 -23.27 -12.95
C PRO A 56 -0.87 -22.26 -12.89
N VAL A 57 -1.19 -21.75 -11.69
CA VAL A 57 -2.24 -20.73 -11.46
C VAL A 57 -1.67 -19.36 -11.11
N HIS A 58 -0.34 -19.22 -11.10
CA HIS A 58 0.37 -18.00 -10.80
C HIS A 58 0.42 -17.08 -12.02
N ARG A 59 0.30 -15.77 -11.81
CA ARG A 59 0.24 -14.79 -12.89
C ARG A 59 1.52 -14.68 -13.73
N SER A 60 2.67 -15.01 -13.14
CA SER A 60 3.95 -15.03 -13.87
C SER A 60 4.04 -16.17 -14.89
N THR A 61 3.18 -17.18 -14.82
CA THR A 61 3.11 -18.23 -15.86
C THR A 61 2.87 -17.62 -17.23
N LEU A 62 2.02 -16.59 -17.28
CA LEU A 62 1.75 -15.89 -18.52
C LEU A 62 2.98 -15.12 -19.03
N LEU A 63 3.87 -14.64 -18.16
CA LEU A 63 5.14 -14.05 -18.58
C LEU A 63 6.06 -15.08 -19.23
N TRP A 64 6.05 -16.31 -18.72
CA TRP A 64 6.94 -17.38 -19.17
C TRP A 64 6.43 -18.06 -20.44
N GLU A 65 5.11 -18.14 -20.60
CA GLU A 65 4.46 -18.73 -21.78
C GLU A 65 4.31 -17.75 -22.94
N THR A 66 4.32 -16.44 -22.69
CA THR A 66 4.16 -15.43 -23.74
C THR A 66 5.45 -15.30 -24.56
N PRO A 67 5.41 -15.54 -25.89
CA PRO A 67 6.58 -15.42 -26.76
C PRO A 67 7.24 -14.04 -26.71
N ALA A 68 8.51 -13.98 -27.12
CA ALA A 68 9.22 -12.73 -27.36
C ALA A 68 8.44 -11.79 -28.29
N GLY A 69 8.21 -10.55 -27.86
CA GLY A 69 7.52 -9.52 -28.65
C GLY A 69 5.99 -9.46 -28.52
N GLN A 70 5.36 -10.37 -27.77
CA GLN A 70 3.91 -10.32 -27.50
C GLN A 70 3.59 -9.59 -26.18
N VAL A 71 2.41 -8.98 -26.14
CA VAL A 71 1.88 -8.26 -24.98
C VAL A 71 1.52 -9.27 -23.88
N VAL A 72 2.18 -9.13 -22.75
CA VAL A 72 1.95 -9.91 -21.53
C VAL A 72 0.65 -9.40 -20.84
N PRO A 73 -0.07 -10.25 -20.08
CA PRO A 73 -1.26 -9.84 -19.35
C PRO A 73 -1.11 -8.56 -18.52
N GLY A 74 -2.23 -7.84 -18.46
CA GLY A 74 -2.29 -6.46 -18.03
C GLY A 74 -1.81 -6.17 -16.62
N VAL A 75 -1.30 -4.94 -16.48
CA VAL A 75 -0.91 -4.30 -15.23
C VAL A 75 -2.08 -4.35 -14.22
N LEU A 76 -1.78 -4.70 -12.97
CA LEU A 76 -2.79 -4.66 -11.91
C LEU A 76 -3.29 -3.24 -11.70
N ASN A 77 -4.59 -3.10 -11.53
CA ASN A 77 -5.12 -1.90 -10.93
C ASN A 77 -4.77 -1.90 -9.43
N CYS A 78 -3.77 -1.10 -9.06
CA CYS A 78 -3.45 -0.81 -7.69
C CYS A 78 -4.48 0.19 -7.19
N ARG A 79 -5.37 -0.28 -6.32
CA ARG A 79 -6.33 0.64 -5.72
C ARG A 79 -5.56 1.61 -4.84
N ARG A 80 -5.95 2.88 -4.96
CA ARG A 80 -5.51 3.97 -4.13
C ARG A 80 -6.68 4.93 -3.95
N ARG A 81 -6.80 5.49 -2.77
CA ARG A 81 -7.57 6.71 -2.52
C ARG A 81 -6.59 7.80 -2.17
N SER A 82 -6.68 8.94 -2.84
CA SER A 82 -5.90 10.13 -2.46
C SER A 82 -6.39 10.57 -1.08
N CYS A 83 -5.47 10.64 -0.12
CA CYS A 83 -5.77 11.11 1.22
C CYS A 83 -4.98 12.40 1.46
N LYS A 84 -5.54 13.52 0.98
CA LYS A 84 -4.94 14.85 1.14
C LYS A 84 -5.29 15.38 2.52
N LEU A 85 -4.28 15.84 3.27
CA LEU A 85 -4.54 16.65 4.44
C LEU A 85 -5.12 18.00 4.00
N PRO A 86 -5.90 18.69 4.85
CA PRO A 86 -6.29 20.07 4.59
C PRO A 86 -5.06 20.93 4.32
N GLU A 87 -5.17 21.94 3.44
CA GLU A 87 -4.04 22.81 3.07
C GLU A 87 -3.39 23.50 4.27
N HIS A 88 -4.18 23.79 5.31
CA HIS A 88 -3.72 24.39 6.57
C HIS A 88 -3.27 23.37 7.63
N GLY A 89 -3.20 22.09 7.27
CA GLY A 89 -2.93 20.99 8.20
C GLY A 89 -4.13 20.61 9.06
N LEU A 90 -3.94 19.66 9.97
CA LEU A 90 -4.97 19.24 10.93
C LEU A 90 -5.06 20.23 12.09
N ASP A 91 -6.27 20.47 12.61
CA ASP A 91 -6.47 21.22 13.84
C ASP A 91 -5.62 20.60 14.97
N PRO A 92 -4.85 21.39 15.75
CA PRO A 92 -3.99 20.87 16.81
C PRO A 92 -4.72 20.00 17.83
N ARG A 93 -6.00 20.27 18.09
CA ARG A 93 -6.84 19.49 19.02
C ARG A 93 -7.08 18.08 18.48
N ILE A 94 -7.25 17.93 17.17
CA ILE A 94 -7.38 16.63 16.49
C ILE A 94 -6.02 15.92 16.44
N ALA A 95 -4.96 16.67 16.11
CA ALA A 95 -3.60 16.13 16.04
C ALA A 95 -3.14 15.54 17.38
N ARG A 96 -3.53 16.16 18.50
CA ARG A 96 -3.30 15.63 19.85
C ARG A 96 -3.84 14.20 19.99
N TYR A 97 -5.10 13.96 19.62
CA TYR A 97 -5.71 12.63 19.71
C TYR A 97 -5.08 11.61 18.77
N ILE A 98 -4.66 12.02 17.58
CA ILE A 98 -3.93 11.16 16.63
C ILE A 98 -2.58 10.72 17.21
N ASN A 99 -1.86 11.63 17.87
CA ASN A 99 -0.60 11.31 18.55
C ASN A 99 -0.85 10.42 19.80
N GLU A 100 -1.87 10.73 20.58
CA GLU A 100 -2.31 9.89 21.70
C GLU A 100 -2.69 8.46 21.25
N ALA A 101 -3.22 8.30 20.04
CA ALA A 101 -3.51 7.00 19.43
C ALA A 101 -2.27 6.28 18.86
N GLY A 102 -1.14 6.98 18.70
CA GLY A 102 0.11 6.42 18.18
C GLY A 102 0.19 6.38 16.66
N PHE A 103 -0.57 7.22 15.96
CA PHE A 103 -0.61 7.26 14.49
C PHE A 103 0.12 8.44 13.87
N GLU A 104 0.87 9.24 14.64
CA GLU A 104 1.58 10.42 14.13
C GLU A 104 2.44 10.09 12.89
N GLY A 105 3.16 8.97 12.91
CA GLY A 105 3.94 8.50 11.76
C GLY A 105 3.08 8.28 10.52
N LEU A 106 1.94 7.59 10.65
CA LEU A 106 1.06 7.30 9.52
C LEU A 106 0.55 8.56 8.81
N PHE A 107 0.39 9.66 9.55
CA PHE A 107 -0.03 10.96 9.01
C PHE A 107 1.09 11.75 8.34
N LYS A 108 2.36 11.39 8.58
CA LYS A 108 3.53 11.97 7.92
C LYS A 108 3.81 11.32 6.56
N VAL A 109 3.29 10.11 6.30
CA VAL A 109 3.46 9.40 5.03
C VAL A 109 2.96 10.26 3.85
N PRO A 110 3.83 10.57 2.86
CA PRO A 110 3.48 11.46 1.77
C PRO A 110 2.43 10.88 0.84
N ASN A 111 1.60 11.76 0.29
CA ASN A 111 0.61 11.40 -0.73
C ASN A 111 1.26 11.32 -2.12
N MET A 112 2.02 10.24 -2.39
CA MET A 112 2.66 10.00 -3.71
C MET A 112 1.85 9.07 -4.59
N GLU A 113 1.86 9.19 -5.92
CA GLU A 113 1.18 8.24 -6.80
C GLU A 113 1.73 6.80 -6.66
N VAL A 114 0.86 5.80 -6.85
CA VAL A 114 1.28 4.39 -6.86
C VAL A 114 1.74 4.03 -8.27
N ASP A 115 2.93 3.47 -8.40
CA ASP A 115 3.43 2.89 -9.63
C ASP A 115 2.84 1.49 -9.82
N HIS A 116 1.79 1.42 -10.64
CA HIS A 116 1.09 0.18 -10.94
C HIS A 116 1.99 -0.88 -11.59
N ALA A 117 2.97 -0.46 -12.39
CA ALA A 117 3.89 -1.37 -13.08
C ALA A 117 4.88 -1.98 -12.10
N LEU A 118 5.46 -1.16 -11.21
CA LEU A 118 6.34 -1.62 -10.13
C LEU A 118 5.63 -2.63 -9.22
N ILE A 119 4.43 -2.30 -8.75
CA ILE A 119 3.65 -3.20 -7.89
C ILE A 119 3.32 -4.50 -8.64
N THR A 120 2.95 -4.41 -9.91
CA THR A 120 2.68 -5.59 -10.75
C THR A 120 3.91 -6.49 -10.84
N ALA A 121 5.07 -5.91 -11.13
CA ALA A 121 6.34 -6.63 -11.23
C ALA A 121 6.70 -7.34 -9.91
N LEU A 122 6.48 -6.69 -8.76
CA LEU A 122 6.72 -7.31 -7.46
C LEU A 122 5.72 -8.42 -7.16
N VAL A 123 4.44 -8.26 -7.50
CA VAL A 123 3.42 -9.31 -7.33
C VAL A 123 3.72 -10.53 -8.21
N GLU A 124 4.29 -10.35 -9.39
CA GLU A 124 4.76 -11.47 -10.25
C GLU A 124 5.94 -12.24 -9.64
N ARG A 125 6.64 -11.64 -8.68
CA ARG A 125 7.75 -12.24 -7.94
C ARG A 125 7.33 -12.76 -6.56
N TRP A 126 6.17 -12.36 -6.07
CA TRP A 126 5.62 -12.88 -4.82
C TRP A 126 5.30 -14.37 -4.94
N ARG A 127 5.67 -15.16 -3.93
CA ARG A 127 5.34 -16.58 -3.84
C ARG A 127 4.48 -16.84 -2.61
N PRO A 128 3.20 -17.21 -2.81
CA PRO A 128 2.31 -17.56 -1.71
C PRO A 128 2.77 -18.76 -0.87
N GLU A 129 3.62 -19.63 -1.43
CA GLU A 129 4.16 -20.81 -0.75
C GLU A 129 5.09 -20.46 0.41
N THR A 130 5.92 -19.43 0.22
CA THR A 130 6.93 -18.98 1.19
C THR A 130 6.58 -17.64 1.84
N HIS A 131 5.60 -16.90 1.30
CA HIS A 131 5.32 -15.50 1.64
C HIS A 131 6.55 -14.60 1.48
N THR A 132 7.28 -14.80 0.39
CA THR A 132 8.47 -14.02 0.02
C THR A 132 8.41 -13.62 -1.45
N PHE A 133 9.10 -12.54 -1.79
CA PHE A 133 9.46 -12.18 -3.15
C PHE A 133 10.66 -13.02 -3.57
N HIS A 134 10.51 -13.76 -4.66
CA HIS A 134 11.59 -14.48 -5.32
C HIS A 134 12.30 -13.53 -6.28
N LEU A 135 13.51 -13.11 -5.92
CA LEU A 135 14.33 -12.16 -6.67
C LEU A 135 15.62 -12.84 -7.14
N PRO A 136 16.33 -12.29 -8.14
CA PRO A 136 17.59 -12.86 -8.62
C PRO A 136 18.68 -13.03 -7.53
N HIS A 137 18.62 -12.23 -6.47
CA HIS A 137 19.59 -12.23 -5.37
C HIS A 137 19.11 -13.06 -4.15
N GLY A 138 17.99 -13.76 -4.28
CA GLY A 138 17.40 -14.58 -3.23
C GLY A 138 15.99 -14.16 -2.84
N GLU A 139 15.49 -14.76 -1.76
CA GLU A 139 14.18 -14.45 -1.22
C GLU A 139 14.22 -13.24 -0.29
N MET A 140 13.25 -12.34 -0.43
CA MET A 140 13.08 -11.19 0.45
C MET A 140 11.61 -11.03 0.83
N SER A 141 11.31 -10.43 1.98
CA SER A 141 9.92 -10.10 2.32
C SER A 141 9.84 -8.79 3.09
N ILE A 142 8.63 -8.25 3.15
CA ILE A 142 8.32 -7.06 3.94
C ILE A 142 8.09 -7.51 5.38
N THR A 143 8.75 -6.88 6.35
CA THR A 143 8.68 -7.28 7.75
C THR A 143 7.93 -6.27 8.61
N LEU A 144 7.70 -6.60 9.88
CA LEU A 144 7.19 -5.62 10.85
C LEU A 144 8.11 -4.40 10.98
N GLN A 145 9.43 -4.62 10.92
CA GLN A 145 10.41 -3.53 10.95
C GLN A 145 10.20 -2.57 9.78
N ASP A 146 9.92 -3.07 8.57
CA ASP A 146 9.65 -2.22 7.42
C ASP A 146 8.36 -1.39 7.65
N ILE A 147 7.33 -1.95 8.27
CA ILE A 147 6.09 -1.21 8.60
C ILE A 147 6.37 -0.09 9.61
N GLU A 148 7.05 -0.41 10.71
CA GLU A 148 7.36 0.56 11.76
C GLU A 148 8.25 1.67 11.21
N VAL A 149 9.35 1.32 10.53
CA VAL A 149 10.32 2.30 10.04
C VAL A 149 9.76 3.11 8.88
N MET A 150 9.03 2.49 7.94
CA MET A 150 8.56 3.20 6.74
C MET A 150 7.26 3.95 6.98
N LEU A 151 6.35 3.48 7.84
CA LEU A 151 5.04 4.10 8.05
C LEU A 151 4.86 4.69 9.45
N GLY A 152 5.74 4.38 10.41
CA GLY A 152 5.61 4.85 11.79
C GLY A 152 4.36 4.31 12.48
N VAL A 153 4.00 3.06 12.18
CA VAL A 153 2.84 2.35 12.72
C VAL A 153 3.30 1.42 13.84
N PRO A 154 2.61 1.37 14.99
CA PRO A 154 2.99 0.50 16.11
C PRO A 154 2.92 -0.98 15.73
N VAL A 155 4.00 -1.71 16.02
CA VAL A 155 4.15 -3.15 15.75
C VAL A 155 4.09 -4.02 17.00
N ASP A 156 4.16 -3.42 18.18
CA ASP A 156 3.97 -4.12 19.45
C ASP A 156 2.52 -4.08 19.92
N GLY A 157 2.18 -4.98 20.85
CA GLY A 157 0.89 -5.02 21.50
C GLY A 157 -0.01 -6.18 21.06
N LEU A 158 -1.29 -6.07 21.39
CA LEU A 158 -2.29 -7.11 21.19
C LEU A 158 -2.62 -7.28 19.69
N PRO A 159 -2.93 -8.50 19.23
CA PRO A 159 -3.37 -8.70 17.86
C PRO A 159 -4.70 -7.97 17.59
N ILE A 160 -4.86 -7.45 16.38
CA ILE A 160 -6.12 -6.84 15.91
C ILE A 160 -7.13 -7.96 15.62
N THR A 161 -7.84 -8.41 16.66
CA THR A 161 -8.92 -9.40 16.57
C THR A 161 -10.23 -8.78 17.06
N GLY A 162 -11.05 -8.31 16.11
CA GLY A 162 -12.28 -7.58 16.39
C GLY A 162 -13.53 -8.44 16.24
N ALA A 163 -14.63 -8.03 16.88
CA ALA A 163 -15.93 -8.62 16.63
C ALA A 163 -16.40 -8.26 15.20
N VAL A 164 -16.94 -9.25 14.51
CA VAL A 164 -17.48 -9.11 13.13
C VAL A 164 -19.00 -8.93 13.09
N LYS A 165 -19.67 -9.23 14.21
CA LYS A 165 -21.11 -9.07 14.41
C LYS A 165 -21.35 -7.93 15.40
N ILE A 166 -21.22 -6.71 14.90
CA ILE A 166 -21.50 -5.48 15.65
C ILE A 166 -22.66 -4.79 14.94
N GLU A 167 -23.51 -4.12 15.71
CA GLU A 167 -24.47 -3.13 15.19
C GLU A 167 -23.69 -1.91 14.68
N TRP A 168 -23.14 -2.01 13.47
CA TRP A 168 -22.31 -1.00 12.85
C TRP A 168 -22.93 0.40 12.80
N PRO A 169 -24.26 0.58 12.56
CA PRO A 169 -24.87 1.91 12.63
C PRO A 169 -24.75 2.55 14.02
N THR A 170 -24.93 1.75 15.07
CA THR A 170 -24.81 2.19 16.47
C THR A 170 -23.37 2.56 16.80
N LEU A 171 -22.39 1.73 16.39
CA LEU A 171 -20.97 2.04 16.57
C LEU A 171 -20.57 3.36 15.88
N CYS A 172 -21.09 3.60 14.67
CA CYS A 172 -20.85 4.87 13.96
C CYS A 172 -21.48 6.05 14.69
N LEU A 173 -22.71 5.90 15.19
CA LEU A 173 -23.36 6.96 15.98
C LEU A 173 -22.54 7.29 17.24
N GLU A 174 -22.14 6.28 18.00
CA GLU A 174 -21.40 6.46 19.25
C GLU A 174 -20.02 7.09 19.03
N LEU A 175 -19.27 6.62 18.02
CA LEU A 175 -17.86 7.00 17.87
C LEU A 175 -17.63 8.13 16.88
N LEU A 176 -18.49 8.28 15.88
CA LEU A 176 -18.43 9.34 14.87
C LEU A 176 -19.52 10.40 15.04
N GLY A 177 -20.50 10.21 15.94
CA GLY A 177 -21.61 11.15 16.12
C GLY A 177 -22.71 11.04 15.06
N HIS A 178 -22.53 10.18 14.06
CA HIS A 178 -23.41 10.09 12.90
C HIS A 178 -23.82 8.64 12.63
N ARG A 179 -25.13 8.39 12.65
CA ARG A 179 -25.71 7.11 12.25
C ARG A 179 -25.88 7.07 10.73
N PRO A 180 -25.29 6.10 10.02
CA PRO A 180 -25.58 5.87 8.60
C PRO A 180 -27.07 5.61 8.39
N PRO A 181 -27.69 6.16 7.34
CA PRO A 181 -29.09 5.89 7.00
C PRO A 181 -29.35 4.40 6.79
N ASP A 182 -30.53 3.95 7.18
CA ASP A 182 -30.97 2.58 6.92
C ASP A 182 -31.07 2.33 5.39
N PRO A 183 -30.79 1.11 4.92
CA PRO A 183 -30.85 0.81 3.50
C PRO A 183 -32.26 1.05 2.95
N ILE A 184 -32.39 1.90 1.93
CA ILE A 184 -33.64 2.04 1.21
C ILE A 184 -33.77 0.84 0.25
N PRO A 185 -34.86 0.05 0.30
CA PRO A 185 -35.04 -1.10 -0.59
C PRO A 185 -35.31 -0.61 -2.01
N HIS A 186 -34.26 -0.45 -2.81
CA HIS A 186 -34.36 -0.24 -4.25
C HIS A 186 -33.95 -1.54 -4.96
N PRO A 187 -34.84 -2.20 -5.72
CA PRO A 187 -34.61 -3.53 -6.26
C PRO A 187 -33.37 -3.72 -7.16
N HIS A 188 -32.76 -2.65 -7.66
CA HIS A 188 -31.66 -2.73 -8.63
C HIS A 188 -30.51 -1.74 -8.41
N GLU A 189 -30.47 -1.03 -7.29
CA GLU A 189 -29.41 -0.05 -7.00
C GLU A 189 -28.74 -0.34 -5.66
N ASN A 190 -27.40 -0.46 -5.66
CA ASN A 190 -26.63 -0.57 -4.43
C ASN A 190 -26.45 0.82 -3.79
N THR A 191 -27.53 1.50 -3.42
CA THR A 191 -27.52 2.84 -2.79
C THR A 191 -27.19 2.82 -1.30
N SER A 192 -27.02 1.64 -0.69
CA SER A 192 -26.72 1.52 0.74
C SER A 192 -25.48 2.33 1.14
N ILE A 193 -25.63 3.21 2.13
CA ILE A 193 -24.49 3.95 2.71
C ILE A 193 -23.60 2.99 3.49
N LEU A 194 -24.19 2.05 4.20
CA LEU A 194 -23.51 1.04 5.00
C LEU A 194 -23.88 -0.37 4.50
N ALA A 195 -22.86 -1.18 4.19
CA ALA A 195 -23.01 -2.57 3.75
C ALA A 195 -22.13 -3.48 4.62
N GLY A 196 -22.73 -4.11 5.63
CA GLY A 196 -21.98 -4.77 6.70
C GLY A 196 -21.08 -3.76 7.41
N ALA A 197 -19.79 -4.07 7.56
CA ALA A 197 -18.79 -3.17 8.15
C ALA A 197 -18.23 -2.13 7.17
N ARG A 198 -18.83 -1.91 6.00
CA ARG A 198 -18.29 -1.03 4.95
C ARG A 198 -19.16 0.20 4.74
N LEU A 199 -18.63 1.36 5.06
CA LEU A 199 -19.28 2.66 4.95
C LEU A 199 -18.84 3.38 3.67
N ARG A 200 -19.77 4.00 2.94
CA ARG A 200 -19.43 4.85 1.78
C ARG A 200 -18.56 6.02 2.22
N PHE A 201 -17.41 6.15 1.59
CA PHE A 201 -16.43 7.18 1.92
C PHE A 201 -16.95 8.57 1.59
N THR A 202 -17.63 8.76 0.45
CA THR A 202 -18.15 10.09 0.07
C THR A 202 -19.16 10.64 1.07
N TRP A 203 -19.97 9.78 1.68
CA TRP A 203 -20.88 10.16 2.76
C TRP A 203 -20.10 10.53 4.02
N LEU A 204 -19.12 9.70 4.39
CA LEU A 204 -18.31 9.93 5.58
C LEU A 204 -17.49 11.23 5.47
N ASP A 205 -16.79 11.44 4.37
CA ASP A 205 -15.96 12.61 4.11
C ASP A 205 -16.77 13.91 4.12
N ALA A 206 -17.99 13.88 3.55
CA ALA A 206 -18.89 15.03 3.58
C ALA A 206 -19.20 15.52 5.00
N LEU A 207 -19.32 14.61 5.98
CA LEU A 207 -19.61 14.96 7.38
C LEU A 207 -18.46 15.69 8.08
N PHE A 208 -17.22 15.44 7.66
CA PHE A 208 -16.01 15.96 8.30
C PHE A 208 -15.21 16.91 7.40
N SER A 209 -15.78 17.31 6.25
CA SER A 209 -15.15 18.20 5.27
C SER A 209 -15.02 19.65 5.73
N GLY A 210 -15.89 20.10 6.65
CA GLY A 210 -15.87 21.45 7.20
C GLY A 210 -14.78 21.66 8.26
N PRO A 211 -14.36 22.91 8.51
CA PRO A 211 -13.43 23.21 9.58
C PRO A 211 -14.06 22.92 10.95
N LEU A 212 -13.23 22.46 11.89
CA LEU A 212 -13.65 22.25 13.27
C LEU A 212 -14.04 23.59 13.91
N ALA A 213 -15.23 23.66 14.52
CA ALA A 213 -15.69 24.87 15.19
C ALA A 213 -14.75 25.29 16.34
N ALA A 214 -14.63 26.59 16.59
CA ALA A 214 -13.75 27.12 17.64
C ALA A 214 -14.20 26.67 19.03
N ASP A 215 -15.51 26.55 19.24
CA ASP A 215 -16.19 26.12 20.47
C ASP A 215 -16.58 24.63 20.47
N ALA A 216 -16.04 23.84 19.53
CA ALA A 216 -16.29 22.40 19.45
C ALA A 216 -15.96 21.70 20.78
N THR A 217 -16.87 20.85 21.27
CA THR A 217 -16.67 20.06 22.48
C THR A 217 -15.60 19.00 22.25
N ASP A 218 -15.01 18.48 23.34
CA ASP A 218 -13.98 17.45 23.25
C ASP A 218 -14.46 16.18 22.53
N GLU A 219 -15.74 15.81 22.72
CA GLU A 219 -16.36 14.68 22.03
C GLU A 219 -16.36 14.86 20.51
N VAL A 220 -16.66 16.07 20.02
CA VAL A 220 -16.62 16.39 18.59
C VAL A 220 -15.19 16.32 18.07
N VAL A 221 -14.21 16.83 18.82
CA VAL A 221 -12.78 16.70 18.45
C VAL A 221 -12.37 15.23 18.34
N GLN A 222 -12.81 14.39 19.29
CA GLN A 222 -12.55 12.95 19.24
C GLN A 222 -13.23 12.27 18.03
N GLN A 223 -14.46 12.65 17.67
CA GLN A 223 -15.14 12.15 16.48
C GLN A 223 -14.35 12.46 15.20
N HIS A 224 -13.85 13.70 15.06
CA HIS A 224 -12.96 14.09 13.96
C HIS A 224 -11.66 13.28 13.96
N ALA A 225 -11.04 13.07 15.13
CA ALA A 225 -9.82 12.28 15.23
C ALA A 225 -10.04 10.82 14.80
N ARG A 226 -11.15 10.19 15.23
CA ARG A 226 -11.52 8.82 14.80
C ARG A 226 -11.78 8.76 13.30
N TYR A 227 -12.44 9.76 12.72
CA TYR A 227 -12.62 9.89 11.27
C TYR A 227 -11.27 9.89 10.54
N HIS A 228 -10.37 10.80 10.90
CA HIS A 228 -9.08 10.92 10.21
C HIS A 228 -8.21 9.67 10.39
N ILE A 229 -8.21 9.04 11.56
CA ILE A 229 -7.52 7.76 11.78
C ILE A 229 -8.14 6.69 10.89
N LEU A 230 -9.46 6.56 10.87
CA LEU A 230 -10.16 5.57 10.05
C LEU A 230 -9.85 5.75 8.56
N ASP A 231 -9.84 6.98 8.08
CA ASP A 231 -9.48 7.29 6.69
C ASP A 231 -8.03 6.88 6.40
N ARG A 232 -7.05 7.26 7.24
CA ARG A 232 -5.65 6.84 7.06
C ARG A 232 -5.48 5.32 7.08
N LEU A 233 -6.14 4.65 8.02
CA LEU A 233 -6.13 3.18 8.10
C LEU A 233 -6.72 2.55 6.84
N GLY A 234 -7.86 3.04 6.36
CA GLY A 234 -8.54 2.53 5.17
C GLY A 234 -7.84 2.88 3.85
N THR A 235 -7.02 3.92 3.82
CA THR A 235 -6.34 4.39 2.60
C THR A 235 -4.90 3.88 2.48
N ILE A 236 -4.19 3.67 3.59
CA ILE A 236 -2.78 3.28 3.58
C ILE A 236 -2.58 1.82 3.99
N LEU A 237 -3.29 1.30 4.99
CA LEU A 237 -3.00 -0.03 5.57
C LEU A 237 -3.98 -1.12 5.12
N PHE A 238 -5.28 -0.84 5.27
CA PHE A 238 -6.36 -1.82 5.13
C PHE A 238 -7.24 -1.57 3.92
N MET A 239 -6.68 -0.95 2.87
CA MET A 239 -7.41 -0.75 1.62
C MET A 239 -7.92 -2.09 1.10
N ASP A 240 -9.18 -2.14 0.69
CA ASP A 240 -9.75 -3.31 0.03
C ASP A 240 -10.00 -3.02 -1.46
N LYS A 241 -10.73 -3.91 -2.13
CA LYS A 241 -11.08 -3.74 -3.54
C LYS A 241 -12.34 -2.88 -3.73
N SER A 242 -12.99 -2.46 -2.65
CA SER A 242 -14.15 -1.58 -2.67
C SER A 242 -13.67 -0.17 -2.98
N ALA A 243 -13.99 0.34 -4.16
CA ALA A 243 -13.49 1.63 -4.61
C ALA A 243 -14.01 2.80 -3.74
N ASP A 244 -15.27 2.71 -3.30
CA ASP A 244 -16.03 3.82 -2.72
C ASP A 244 -16.30 3.67 -1.22
N ARG A 245 -15.77 2.63 -0.55
CA ARG A 245 -16.08 2.34 0.85
C ARG A 245 -14.84 2.24 1.73
N VAL A 246 -15.03 2.43 3.03
CA VAL A 246 -14.03 2.23 4.07
C VAL A 246 -14.59 1.27 5.12
N SER A 247 -13.75 0.37 5.61
CA SER A 247 -14.14 -0.53 6.69
C SER A 247 -14.24 0.26 8.00
N VAL A 248 -15.38 0.21 8.69
CA VAL A 248 -15.57 0.80 10.02
C VAL A 248 -15.10 -0.13 11.15
N LEU A 249 -14.66 -1.34 10.82
CA LEU A 249 -14.14 -2.31 11.80
C LEU A 249 -13.08 -1.74 12.74
N PRO A 250 -12.10 -0.92 12.29
CA PRO A 250 -11.09 -0.34 13.17
C PRO A 250 -11.65 0.55 14.29
N LEU A 251 -12.84 1.13 14.13
CA LEU A 251 -13.44 2.05 15.11
C LEU A 251 -13.60 1.39 16.49
N GLN A 252 -13.87 0.09 16.55
CA GLN A 252 -14.05 -0.62 17.83
C GLN A 252 -12.79 -0.58 18.71
N PHE A 253 -11.61 -0.34 18.13
CA PHE A 253 -10.33 -0.23 18.85
C PHE A 253 -9.98 1.21 19.22
N LEU A 254 -10.80 2.18 18.83
CA LEU A 254 -10.62 3.61 19.08
C LEU A 254 -11.59 4.13 20.17
N ASN A 255 -12.05 3.24 21.06
CA ASN A 255 -12.93 3.59 22.18
C ASN A 255 -12.37 3.13 23.54
N PRO A 256 -11.83 4.03 24.40
CA PRO A 256 -11.42 5.41 24.07
C PRO A 256 -10.31 5.44 23.02
N ILE A 257 -10.03 6.61 22.42
CA ILE A 257 -9.05 6.73 21.31
C ILE A 257 -7.66 6.18 21.68
N SER A 258 -7.25 6.37 22.93
CA SER A 258 -5.99 5.89 23.48
C SER A 258 -5.84 4.36 23.47
N ASN A 259 -6.94 3.60 23.34
CA ASN A 259 -6.87 2.14 23.20
C ASN A 259 -6.10 1.71 21.95
N ALA A 260 -6.01 2.56 20.92
CA ALA A 260 -5.25 2.27 19.71
C ALA A 260 -3.81 1.81 20.00
N LYS A 261 -3.12 2.43 20.97
CA LYS A 261 -1.73 2.09 21.32
C LYS A 261 -1.52 0.69 21.87
N ARG A 262 -2.59 0.03 22.31
CA ARG A 262 -2.52 -1.31 22.91
C ARG A 262 -2.40 -2.41 21.87
N TYR A 263 -2.58 -2.09 20.59
CA TYR A 263 -2.66 -3.07 19.52
C TYR A 263 -1.51 -2.95 18.52
N SER A 264 -1.09 -4.10 18.01
CA SER A 264 -0.12 -4.22 16.92
C SER A 264 -0.81 -3.98 15.58
N TRP A 265 -1.03 -2.70 15.25
CA TRP A 265 -1.58 -2.30 13.96
C TRP A 265 -0.70 -2.73 12.81
N GLY A 266 0.62 -2.75 13.01
CA GLY A 266 1.58 -3.22 12.02
C GLY A 266 1.44 -4.70 11.72
N SER A 267 1.22 -5.56 12.71
CA SER A 267 0.96 -6.99 12.45
C SER A 267 -0.34 -7.20 11.68
N GLY A 268 -1.40 -6.46 12.03
CA GLY A 268 -2.65 -6.48 11.29
C GLY A 268 -2.44 -6.05 9.83
N ALA A 269 -1.71 -4.96 9.59
CA ALA A 269 -1.42 -4.45 8.26
C ALA A 269 -0.55 -5.41 7.45
N LEU A 270 0.46 -6.04 8.07
CA LEU A 270 1.33 -7.02 7.40
C LEU A 270 0.54 -8.25 6.94
N ALA A 271 -0.26 -8.82 7.85
CA ALA A 271 -1.10 -9.97 7.52
C ALA A 271 -2.11 -9.64 6.41
N TRP A 272 -2.67 -8.44 6.45
CA TRP A 272 -3.57 -7.94 5.40
C TRP A 272 -2.86 -7.80 4.06
N LEU A 273 -1.66 -7.18 4.05
CA LEU A 273 -0.83 -7.02 2.86
C LEU A 273 -0.46 -8.37 2.24
N TYR A 274 0.04 -9.31 3.03
CA TYR A 274 0.41 -10.65 2.55
C TYR A 274 -0.77 -11.37 1.92
N ARG A 275 -1.96 -11.28 2.55
CA ARG A 275 -3.19 -11.83 1.97
C ARG A 275 -3.52 -11.20 0.62
N HIS A 276 -3.32 -9.90 0.47
CA HIS A 276 -3.55 -9.18 -0.78
C HIS A 276 -2.51 -9.53 -1.86
N LEU A 277 -1.24 -9.67 -1.51
CA LEU A 277 -0.19 -10.15 -2.41
C LEU A 277 -0.48 -11.57 -2.91
N CYS A 278 -0.84 -12.49 -2.01
CA CYS A 278 -1.21 -13.87 -2.38
C CYS A 278 -2.42 -13.95 -3.32
N LYS A 279 -3.42 -13.08 -3.12
CA LYS A 279 -4.58 -13.02 -4.02
C LYS A 279 -4.26 -12.35 -5.34
N ALA A 280 -3.37 -11.36 -5.32
CA ALA A 280 -2.98 -10.61 -6.52
C ALA A 280 -2.02 -11.40 -7.41
N SER A 281 -1.29 -12.38 -6.85
CA SER A 281 -0.39 -13.26 -7.58
C SER A 281 -1.11 -14.35 -8.38
N GLU A 282 -2.42 -14.54 -8.19
CA GLU A 282 -3.24 -15.46 -8.99
C GLU A 282 -3.45 -14.92 -10.42
N SER A 283 -3.43 -15.81 -11.41
CA SER A 283 -3.46 -15.46 -12.85
C SER A 283 -4.69 -14.65 -13.29
N LYS A 284 -5.82 -14.80 -12.58
CA LYS A 284 -7.08 -14.09 -12.87
C LYS A 284 -7.21 -12.75 -12.13
N ALA A 285 -6.27 -12.41 -11.27
CA ALA A 285 -6.35 -11.18 -10.49
C ALA A 285 -6.14 -9.95 -11.38
N LYS A 286 -7.08 -8.99 -11.30
CA LYS A 286 -7.01 -7.72 -12.03
C LYS A 286 -6.66 -6.53 -11.14
N GLN A 287 -6.80 -6.70 -9.82
CA GLN A 287 -6.68 -5.61 -8.86
C GLN A 287 -6.02 -6.08 -7.57
N ILE A 288 -5.24 -5.18 -6.97
CA ILE A 288 -4.63 -5.35 -5.65
C ILE A 288 -5.07 -4.21 -4.73
N GLY A 289 -5.20 -4.54 -3.44
CA GLY A 289 -5.44 -3.61 -2.34
C GLY A 289 -4.42 -3.90 -1.23
N GLY A 290 -4.73 -3.52 0.00
CA GLY A 290 -3.82 -3.58 1.13
C GLY A 290 -2.81 -2.45 1.11
N ALA A 291 -1.72 -2.59 1.85
CA ALA A 291 -0.69 -1.57 2.00
C ALA A 291 0.24 -1.47 0.77
N VAL A 292 -0.31 -1.20 -0.42
CA VAL A 292 0.46 -1.11 -1.68
C VAL A 292 1.49 0.02 -1.66
N MET A 293 1.22 1.09 -0.92
CA MET A 293 2.19 2.17 -0.70
C MET A 293 3.46 1.67 0.01
N LEU A 294 3.29 0.77 0.99
CA LEU A 294 4.42 0.15 1.68
C LEU A 294 5.27 -0.68 0.72
N VAL A 295 4.65 -1.43 -0.20
CA VAL A 295 5.37 -2.25 -1.17
C VAL A 295 6.25 -1.37 -2.07
N GLN A 296 5.73 -0.23 -2.53
CA GLN A 296 6.48 0.74 -3.32
C GLN A 296 7.64 1.37 -2.53
N LEU A 297 7.37 1.88 -1.33
CA LEU A 297 8.38 2.46 -0.44
C LEU A 297 9.48 1.45 -0.08
N TRP A 298 9.08 0.21 0.16
CA TRP A 298 10.00 -0.89 0.42
C TRP A 298 10.89 -1.15 -0.79
N ALA A 299 10.31 -1.17 -2.00
CA ALA A 299 11.07 -1.34 -3.22
C ALA A 299 12.06 -0.20 -3.45
N TYR A 300 11.67 1.06 -3.23
CA TYR A 300 12.59 2.20 -3.33
C TYR A 300 13.73 2.13 -2.31
N SER A 301 13.45 1.63 -1.11
CA SER A 301 14.48 1.44 -0.07
C SER A 301 15.46 0.31 -0.39
N ARG A 302 14.98 -0.80 -0.98
CA ARG A 302 15.81 -1.99 -1.27
C ARG A 302 16.49 -1.93 -2.64
N PHE A 303 15.95 -1.16 -3.58
CA PHE A 303 16.42 -1.08 -4.97
C PHE A 303 16.60 0.40 -5.38
N PRO A 304 17.71 1.05 -5.01
CA PRO A 304 17.91 2.48 -5.26
C PRO A 304 17.82 2.89 -6.73
N LEU A 305 18.10 1.96 -7.66
CA LEU A 305 18.08 2.21 -9.11
C LEU A 305 16.67 2.41 -9.69
N ILE A 306 15.62 1.94 -9.02
CA ILE A 306 14.22 2.15 -9.44
C ILE A 306 13.54 3.26 -8.64
N CYS A 307 14.27 3.87 -7.69
CA CYS A 307 13.77 5.00 -6.94
C CYS A 307 13.68 6.22 -7.86
N PRO A 308 12.52 6.91 -7.95
CA PRO A 308 12.45 8.21 -8.59
C PRO A 308 13.42 9.16 -7.89
N VAL A 309 14.04 10.06 -8.66
CA VAL A 309 15.12 10.95 -8.20
C VAL A 309 14.74 11.61 -6.86
N MET A 310 15.46 11.26 -5.78
CA MET A 310 15.32 11.96 -4.50
C MET A 310 15.72 13.42 -4.72
N ARG A 311 14.80 14.37 -4.48
CA ARG A 311 15.15 15.79 -4.54
C ARG A 311 16.12 16.09 -3.39
N LEU A 312 17.36 16.44 -3.75
CA LEU A 312 18.34 17.00 -2.83
C LEU A 312 18.13 18.53 -2.74
N PRO A 313 18.39 19.17 -1.57
CA PRO A 313 18.93 18.55 -0.36
C PRO A 313 17.86 17.75 0.39
N LEU A 314 18.27 16.61 0.95
CA LEU A 314 17.46 15.93 1.95
C LEU A 314 17.13 16.98 3.02
N PRO A 315 15.85 17.25 3.34
CA PRO A 315 15.56 18.02 4.55
C PRO A 315 16.32 17.36 5.71
N PRO A 316 16.84 18.14 6.69
CA PRO A 316 17.55 17.58 7.84
C PRO A 316 16.73 16.41 8.37
N VAL A 317 17.34 15.23 8.59
CA VAL A 317 16.62 13.97 8.91
C VAL A 317 15.50 14.25 9.89
N GLU A 318 14.29 14.48 9.38
CA GLU A 318 13.19 14.88 10.24
C GLU A 318 12.80 13.64 11.04
N ALA A 319 12.57 13.81 12.33
CA ALA A 319 12.08 12.73 13.18
C ALA A 319 10.71 12.26 12.63
N GLY A 320 10.66 11.02 12.13
CA GLY A 320 9.46 10.50 11.49
C GLY A 320 9.73 9.27 10.61
N PRO A 321 8.69 8.76 9.95
CA PRO A 321 8.78 7.57 9.11
C PRO A 321 9.66 7.82 7.88
N PHE A 322 10.33 6.76 7.44
CA PHE A 322 11.23 6.78 6.28
C PHE A 322 10.51 7.17 4.99
N ALA A 323 9.19 6.96 4.90
CA ALA A 323 8.38 7.38 3.77
C ALA A 323 8.50 8.88 3.45
N ASN A 324 8.74 9.73 4.45
CA ASN A 324 8.88 11.19 4.28
C ASN A 324 9.98 11.59 3.30
N ARG A 325 10.95 10.70 3.05
CA ARG A 325 12.08 10.95 2.16
C ARG A 325 11.71 10.90 0.68
N TYR A 326 10.53 10.38 0.35
CA TYR A 326 10.07 10.16 -1.02
C TYR A 326 8.92 11.13 -1.33
N VAL A 327 9.24 12.40 -1.56
CA VAL A 327 8.30 13.41 -2.07
C VAL A 327 8.66 13.67 -3.53
N ILE A 328 7.78 13.28 -4.45
CA ILE A 328 7.96 13.45 -5.91
C ILE A 328 7.17 14.66 -6.37
#